data_AF-A0A2G2JPR7-F1
#
_entry.id   AF-A0A2G2JPR7-F1
#
_cell.length_a   1.000
_cell.length_b   1.000
_cell.length_c   1.000
_cell.angle_alpha   90.00
_cell.angle_beta   90.00
_cell.angle_gamma   90.00
#
_symmetry.space_group_name_H-M   'P 1'
#
loop_
_entity.id
_entity.type
_entity.pdbx_description
1 polymer ?
#
loop_
_entity_poly.entity_id
_entity_poly.type
_entity_poly.pdbx_seq_one_letter_code
_entity_poly.pdbx_strand_id
1 'polypeptide(L)'
;MCKRSGTHPFQQRLAFEELLAHQLSLRELRHRHQLKQAPGMKVPGKLSQSFLATLPFTLTAAQQRVVTEITHDLNREHPMQRLAQGDVGSGKTVVAALATTQAVEAGYQVAIMAPTELLAEQHRVNFTQWLAPLGVSVTWLSGKIKGKTRQQALVA
;
A
#
# COMPACT_ATOMS: atom_id res chain seq x y z
N MET A 1 32.63 27.03 25.25
CA MET A 1 32.62 25.63 24.76
C MET A 1 31.22 25.06 24.93
N CYS A 2 30.47 24.94 23.83
CA CYS A 2 29.12 24.35 23.85
C CYS A 2 29.25 22.85 24.11
N LYS A 3 28.80 22.36 25.27
CA LYS A 3 28.84 20.93 25.58
C LYS A 3 27.92 20.19 24.61
N ARG A 4 28.41 19.12 23.97
CA ARG A 4 27.69 18.23 23.03
C ARG A 4 26.51 17.46 23.66
N SER A 5 26.13 17.76 24.90
CA SER A 5 25.12 17.01 25.65
C SER A 5 23.66 17.37 25.29
N GLY A 6 23.42 18.34 24.39
CA GLY A 6 22.06 18.73 23.98
C GLY A 6 21.23 19.40 25.09
N THR A 7 21.82 19.66 26.26
CA THR A 7 21.15 20.22 27.44
C THR A 7 21.21 21.75 27.50
N HIS A 8 21.86 22.39 26.53
CA HIS A 8 21.96 23.84 26.50
C HIS A 8 20.60 24.45 26.12
N PRO A 9 20.07 25.46 26.83
CA PRO A 9 18.74 26.00 26.58
C PRO A 9 18.49 26.44 25.13
N PHE A 10 19.51 27.02 24.47
CA PHE A 10 19.41 27.41 23.06
C PHE A 10 19.36 26.21 22.10
N GLN A 11 20.04 25.11 22.42
CA GLN A 11 19.98 23.88 21.63
C GLN A 11 18.61 23.20 21.78
N GLN A 12 18.06 23.18 23.00
CA GLN A 12 16.72 22.66 23.26
C GLN A 12 15.64 23.48 22.56
N ARG A 13 15.77 24.81 22.59
CA ARG A 13 14.87 25.71 21.87
C ARG A 13 14.93 25.49 20.36
N LEU A 14 16.14 25.41 19.78
CA LEU A 14 16.30 25.15 18.35
C LEU A 14 15.72 23.78 17.96
N ALA A 15 16.03 22.72 18.72
CA ALA A 15 15.50 21.39 18.48
C ALA A 15 13.95 21.35 18.58
N PHE A 16 13.38 22.10 19.53
CA PHE A 16 11.93 22.25 19.65
C PHE A 16 11.34 23.00 18.46
N GLU A 17 11.93 24.12 18.06
CA GLU A 17 11.46 24.93 16.93
C GLU A 17 11.50 24.12 15.62
N GLU A 18 12.57 23.35 15.38
CA GLU A 18 12.67 22.45 14.22
C GLU A 18 11.64 21.33 14.25
N LEU A 19 11.47 20.66 15.39
CA LEU A 19 10.47 19.60 15.53
C LEU A 19 9.05 20.15 15.36
N LEU A 20 8.76 21.32 15.92
CA LEU A 20 7.48 21.99 15.78
C LEU A 20 7.21 22.34 14.31
N ALA A 21 8.17 22.97 13.63
CA ALA A 21 8.06 23.30 12.21
C ALA A 21 7.82 22.05 11.34
N HIS A 22 8.52 20.95 11.64
CA HIS A 22 8.33 19.66 10.96
C HIS A 22 6.91 19.08 11.21
N GLN A 23 6.44 19.07 12.46
CA GLN A 23 5.11 18.56 12.80
C GLN A 23 3.98 19.40 12.19
N LEU A 24 4.12 20.73 12.17
CA LEU A 24 3.17 21.62 11.50
C LEU A 24 3.11 21.34 10.00
N SER A 25 4.28 21.18 9.36
CA SER A 25 4.37 20.82 7.93
C SER A 25 3.69 19.48 7.62
N LEU A 26 3.91 18.45 8.45
CA LEU A 26 3.26 17.14 8.30
C LEU A 26 1.76 17.19 8.56
N ARG A 27 1.29 18.02 9.50
CA ARG A 27 -0.15 18.23 9.75
C ARG A 27 -0.83 18.90 8.56
N GLU A 28 -0.20 19.93 8.00
CA GLU A 28 -0.70 20.63 6.83
C GLU A 28 -0.79 19.69 5.61
N LEU A 29 0.26 18.88 5.36
CA LEU A 29 0.23 17.88 4.29
C LEU A 29 -0.89 16.85 4.48
N ARG A 30 -1.10 16.37 5.71
CA ARG A 30 -2.19 15.44 6.03
C ARG A 30 -3.56 16.09 5.83
N HIS A 31 -3.72 17.34 6.26
CA HIS A 31 -4.97 18.07 6.08
C HIS A 31 -5.30 18.24 4.59
N ARG A 32 -4.34 18.69 3.77
CA ARG A 32 -4.50 18.78 2.32
C ARG A 32 -4.86 17.44 1.67
N HIS A 33 -4.29 16.34 2.16
CA HIS A 33 -4.61 15.01 1.66
C HIS A 33 -6.05 14.59 2.03
N GLN A 34 -6.51 14.90 3.24
CA GLN A 34 -7.87 14.60 3.70
C GLN A 34 -8.95 15.42 2.97
N LEU A 35 -8.60 16.60 2.46
CA LEU A 35 -9.49 17.41 1.62
C LEU A 35 -9.66 16.83 0.20
N LYS A 36 -8.79 15.91 -0.23
CA LYS A 36 -8.97 15.23 -1.51
C LYS A 36 -10.10 14.21 -1.40
N GLN A 37 -10.95 14.19 -2.41
CA GLN A 37 -11.98 13.16 -2.53
C GLN A 37 -11.41 11.92 -3.24
N ALA A 38 -11.87 10.75 -2.81
CA ALA A 38 -11.64 9.48 -3.47
C ALA A 38 -12.92 8.64 -3.43
N PRO A 39 -13.16 7.75 -4.39
CA PRO A 39 -14.28 6.83 -4.31
C PRO A 39 -14.08 5.83 -3.18
N GLY A 40 -15.11 5.61 -2.37
CA GLY A 40 -15.12 4.52 -1.38
C GLY A 40 -15.39 3.17 -2.05
N MET A 41 -14.52 2.19 -1.81
CA MET A 41 -14.58 0.85 -2.41
C MET A 41 -15.42 -0.11 -1.57
N LYS A 42 -16.71 0.21 -1.39
CA LYS A 42 -17.68 -0.59 -0.63
C LYS A 42 -18.12 -1.81 -1.45
N VAL A 43 -17.48 -2.95 -1.21
CA VAL A 43 -17.77 -4.22 -1.90
C VAL A 43 -18.15 -5.33 -0.92
N PRO A 44 -18.90 -6.35 -1.37
CA PRO A 44 -19.25 -7.51 -0.55
C PRO A 44 -18.06 -8.33 -0.06
N GLY A 45 -16.91 -8.25 -0.75
CA GLY A 45 -15.68 -8.96 -0.39
C GLY A 45 -15.65 -10.41 -0.87
N LYS A 46 -16.43 -10.76 -1.91
CA LYS A 46 -16.48 -12.11 -2.47
C LYS A 46 -15.12 -12.53 -3.01
N LEU A 47 -14.43 -11.63 -3.72
CA LEU A 47 -13.14 -11.93 -4.33
C LEU A 47 -12.07 -12.15 -3.25
N SER A 48 -12.09 -11.33 -2.19
CA SER A 48 -11.20 -11.48 -1.04
C SER A 48 -11.44 -12.81 -0.30
N GLN A 49 -12.69 -13.23 -0.13
CA GLN A 49 -13.03 -14.52 0.48
C GLN A 49 -12.57 -15.70 -0.39
N SER A 50 -12.81 -15.63 -1.71
CA SER A 50 -12.31 -16.65 -2.64
C SER A 50 -10.78 -16.72 -2.61
N PHE A 51 -10.09 -15.58 -2.56
CA PHE A 51 -8.64 -15.56 -2.42
C PHE A 51 -8.16 -16.22 -1.12
N LEU A 52 -8.76 -15.88 0.02
CA LEU A 52 -8.43 -16.51 1.31
C LEU A 52 -8.61 -18.04 1.26
N ALA A 53 -9.63 -18.53 0.58
CA ALA A 53 -9.88 -19.97 0.43
C ALA A 53 -8.82 -20.70 -0.42
N THR A 54 -8.06 -19.98 -1.26
CA THR A 54 -6.96 -20.56 -2.05
C THR A 54 -5.64 -20.68 -1.29
N LEU A 55 -5.50 -20.00 -0.15
CA LEU A 55 -4.23 -19.96 0.57
C LEU A 55 -4.01 -21.26 1.36
N PRO A 56 -2.80 -21.84 1.34
CA PRO A 56 -2.48 -23.05 2.09
C PRO A 56 -2.24 -22.79 3.59
N PHE A 57 -2.56 -21.59 4.08
CA PHE A 57 -2.36 -21.16 5.45
C PHE A 57 -3.46 -20.15 5.85
N THR A 58 -3.64 -19.98 7.15
CA THR A 58 -4.52 -18.94 7.70
C THR A 58 -3.73 -17.67 8.00
N LEU A 59 -4.39 -16.52 7.91
CA LEU A 59 -3.76 -15.26 8.28
C LEU A 59 -3.50 -15.22 9.78
N THR A 60 -2.37 -14.62 10.16
CA THR A 60 -2.11 -14.28 11.56
C THR A 60 -3.06 -13.20 12.05
N ALA A 61 -3.26 -13.10 13.37
CA ALA A 61 -4.08 -12.04 13.96
C ALA A 61 -3.61 -10.62 13.57
N ALA A 62 -2.29 -10.43 13.45
CA ALA A 62 -1.72 -9.16 13.01
C ALA A 62 -2.07 -8.83 11.55
N GLN A 63 -1.96 -9.81 10.65
CA GLN A 63 -2.34 -9.63 9.24
C GLN A 63 -3.84 -9.35 9.12
N GLN A 64 -4.69 -10.09 9.83
CA GLN A 64 -6.14 -9.88 9.82
C GLN A 64 -6.53 -8.48 10.28
N ARG A 65 -5.88 -7.99 11.35
CA ARG A 65 -6.07 -6.61 11.83
C ARG A 65 -5.68 -5.59 10.78
N VAL A 66 -4.50 -5.72 10.16
CA VAL A 66 -4.04 -4.79 9.12
C VAL A 66 -4.95 -4.82 7.90
N VAL A 67 -5.43 -5.99 7.48
CA VAL A 67 -6.40 -6.12 6.37
C VAL A 67 -7.69 -5.40 6.72
N THR A 68 -8.20 -5.57 7.94
CA THR A 68 -9.42 -4.88 8.41
C THR A 68 -9.24 -3.36 8.41
N GLU A 69 -8.09 -2.88 8.87
CA GLU A 69 -7.73 -1.46 8.86
C GLU A 69 -7.64 -0.90 7.42
N ILE A 70 -7.05 -1.65 6.49
CA ILE A 70 -7.00 -1.29 5.06
C ILE A 70 -8.39 -1.25 4.45
N THR A 71 -9.22 -2.28 4.69
CA THR A 71 -10.58 -2.35 4.17
C THR A 71 -11.43 -1.19 4.67
N HIS A 72 -11.28 -0.83 5.94
CA HIS A 72 -11.94 0.34 6.51
C HIS A 72 -11.50 1.63 5.84
N ASP A 73 -10.19 1.81 5.60
CA ASP A 73 -9.68 3.01 4.94
C ASP A 73 -10.11 3.10 3.46
N LEU A 74 -10.11 1.98 2.73
CA LEU A 74 -10.57 1.91 1.33
C LEU A 74 -12.07 2.17 1.18
N ASN A 75 -12.87 1.94 2.22
CA ASN A 75 -14.31 2.20 2.21
C ASN A 75 -14.66 3.69 2.40
N ARG A 76 -13.69 4.54 2.75
CA ARG A 76 -13.90 5.97 3.01
C ARG A 76 -13.78 6.79 1.74
N GLU A 77 -14.40 7.98 1.75
CA GLU A 77 -14.45 8.90 0.60
C GLU A 77 -13.23 9.84 0.51
N HIS A 78 -12.13 9.49 1.17
CA HIS A 78 -10.86 10.19 1.10
C HIS A 78 -9.74 9.18 0.77
N PRO A 79 -8.66 9.56 0.08
CA PRO A 79 -7.65 8.60 -0.33
C PRO A 79 -6.99 7.93 0.88
N MET A 80 -6.73 6.63 0.78
CA MET A 80 -5.98 5.88 1.78
C MET A 80 -4.48 6.17 1.62
N GLN A 81 -3.81 6.57 2.70
CA GLN A 81 -2.34 6.68 2.77
C GLN A 81 -1.84 5.96 4.04
N ARG A 82 -1.46 4.69 3.88
CA ARG A 82 -1.08 3.79 4.97
C ARG A 82 0.28 3.18 4.75
N LEU A 83 1.06 3.08 5.82
CA LEU A 83 2.32 2.33 5.86
C LEU A 83 2.14 1.05 6.68
N ALA A 84 2.17 -0.10 6.02
CA ALA A 84 2.18 -1.39 6.71
C ALA A 84 3.63 -1.82 6.98
N GLN A 85 4.06 -1.73 8.23
CA GLN A 85 5.41 -2.14 8.67
C GLN A 85 5.38 -3.55 9.25
N GLY A 86 6.45 -4.30 9.00
CA GLY A 86 6.67 -5.64 9.56
C GLY A 86 7.98 -6.22 9.06
N ASP A 87 8.50 -7.22 9.75
CA ASP A 87 9.81 -7.82 9.44
C ASP A 87 9.80 -8.56 8.10
N VAL A 88 10.99 -8.91 7.60
CA VAL A 88 11.11 -9.79 6.42
C VAL A 88 10.40 -11.12 6.74
N GLY A 89 9.55 -11.59 5.82
CA GLY A 89 8.77 -12.83 6.02
C GLY A 89 7.42 -12.67 6.73
N SER A 90 7.08 -11.49 7.28
CA SER A 90 5.79 -11.22 7.94
C SER A 90 4.53 -11.29 7.05
N GLY A 91 4.66 -11.63 5.77
CA GLY A 91 3.53 -11.76 4.85
C GLY A 91 2.90 -10.45 4.38
N LYS A 92 3.68 -9.34 4.32
CA LYS A 92 3.18 -8.06 3.76
C LYS A 92 2.57 -8.20 2.35
N THR A 93 3.11 -9.11 1.55
CA THR A 93 2.64 -9.38 0.19
C THR A 93 1.22 -9.94 0.16
N VAL A 94 0.83 -10.82 1.10
CA VAL A 94 -0.54 -11.36 1.14
C VAL A 94 -1.55 -10.30 1.56
N VAL A 95 -1.15 -9.40 2.47
CA VAL A 95 -1.96 -8.23 2.86
C VAL A 95 -2.18 -7.31 1.65
N ALA A 96 -1.16 -7.07 0.84
CA ALA A 96 -1.28 -6.29 -0.40
C ALA A 96 -2.18 -6.98 -1.44
N ALA A 97 -2.12 -8.31 -1.56
CA ALA A 97 -3.00 -9.06 -2.44
C ALA A 97 -4.48 -8.96 -2.01
N LEU A 98 -4.78 -8.99 -0.70
CA LEU A 98 -6.14 -8.78 -0.18
C LEU A 98 -6.67 -7.36 -0.43
N ALA A 99 -5.81 -6.35 -0.32
CA ALA A 99 -6.19 -4.98 -0.70
C ALA A 99 -6.47 -4.89 -2.21
N THR A 100 -5.69 -5.62 -3.02
CA THR A 100 -5.85 -5.69 -4.47
C THR A 100 -7.20 -6.32 -4.84
N THR A 101 -7.60 -7.41 -4.19
CA THR A 101 -8.89 -8.05 -4.48
C THR A 101 -10.05 -7.12 -4.17
N GLN A 102 -9.99 -6.33 -3.09
CA GLN A 102 -11.04 -5.36 -2.79
C GLN A 102 -11.16 -4.27 -3.86
N ALA A 103 -10.05 -3.72 -4.32
CA ALA A 103 -10.05 -2.67 -5.34
C ALA A 103 -10.51 -3.21 -6.71
N VAL A 104 -10.09 -4.42 -7.08
CA VAL A 104 -10.54 -5.08 -8.32
C VAL A 104 -12.02 -5.43 -8.28
N GLU A 105 -12.53 -5.93 -7.14
CA GLU A 105 -13.96 -6.20 -6.96
C GLU A 105 -14.79 -4.91 -7.06
N ALA A 106 -14.21 -3.75 -6.70
CA ALA A 106 -14.83 -2.44 -6.84
C ALA A 106 -14.74 -1.88 -8.27
N GLY A 107 -14.15 -2.61 -9.23
CA GLY A 107 -14.03 -2.22 -10.63
C GLY A 107 -12.82 -1.33 -10.92
N TYR A 108 -11.84 -1.24 -10.02
CA TYR A 108 -10.63 -0.44 -10.20
C TYR A 108 -9.43 -1.30 -10.60
N GLN A 109 -8.52 -0.71 -11.38
CA GLN A 109 -7.21 -1.28 -11.65
C GLN A 109 -6.26 -1.02 -10.47
N VAL A 110 -5.31 -1.93 -10.25
CA VAL A 110 -4.33 -1.84 -9.16
C VAL A 110 -2.92 -1.89 -9.72
N ALA A 111 -2.08 -0.97 -9.27
CA ALA A 111 -0.65 -0.96 -9.58
C ALA A 111 0.17 -1.37 -8.35
N ILE A 112 0.97 -2.42 -8.49
CA ILE A 112 1.96 -2.84 -7.49
C ILE A 112 3.34 -2.40 -7.98
N MET A 113 4.04 -1.62 -7.18
CA MET A 113 5.39 -1.12 -7.50
C MET A 113 6.42 -1.80 -6.60
N ALA A 114 7.59 -2.10 -7.16
CA ALA A 114 8.75 -2.59 -6.41
C ALA A 114 10.01 -1.82 -6.83
N PRO A 115 11.05 -1.75 -5.97
CA PRO A 115 12.22 -0.90 -6.21
C PRO A 115 13.17 -1.45 -7.29
N THR A 116 13.07 -2.74 -7.63
CA THR A 116 13.90 -3.38 -8.66
C THR A 116 13.06 -4.29 -9.55
N GLU A 117 13.51 -4.50 -10.79
CA GLU A 117 12.83 -5.40 -11.74
C GLU A 117 12.72 -6.83 -11.20
N LEU A 118 13.75 -7.32 -10.51
CA LEU A 118 13.74 -8.67 -9.93
C LEU A 118 12.63 -8.85 -8.89
N LEU A 119 12.46 -7.89 -7.98
CA LEU A 119 11.40 -7.94 -6.95
C LEU A 119 10.02 -7.79 -7.57
N ALA A 120 9.88 -6.90 -8.54
CA ALA A 120 8.61 -6.73 -9.21
C ALA A 120 8.24 -8.00 -10.02
N GLU A 121 9.20 -8.70 -10.64
CA GLU A 121 8.96 -9.98 -11.31
C GLU A 121 8.54 -11.07 -10.32
N GLN A 122 9.17 -11.14 -9.14
CA GLN A 122 8.74 -12.03 -8.05
C GLN A 122 7.30 -11.74 -7.61
N HIS A 123 6.94 -10.46 -7.47
CA HIS A 123 5.55 -10.09 -7.18
C HIS A 123 4.61 -10.52 -8.32
N ARG A 124 4.99 -10.30 -9.58
CA ARG A 124 4.18 -10.71 -10.73
C ARG A 124 3.89 -12.20 -10.70
N VAL A 125 4.90 -13.05 -10.46
CA VAL A 125 4.73 -14.51 -10.38
C VAL A 125 3.74 -14.87 -9.27
N ASN A 126 3.94 -14.36 -8.05
CA ASN A 126 3.08 -14.65 -6.91
C ASN A 126 1.63 -14.18 -7.14
N PHE A 127 1.46 -12.94 -7.60
CA PHE A 127 0.14 -12.36 -7.88
C PHE A 127 -0.56 -13.10 -9.02
N THR A 128 0.15 -13.50 -10.08
CA THR A 128 -0.44 -14.28 -11.17
C THR A 128 -0.93 -15.63 -10.67
N GLN A 129 -0.12 -16.34 -9.88
CA GLN A 129 -0.50 -17.63 -9.31
C GLN A 129 -1.75 -17.54 -8.42
N TRP A 130 -1.88 -16.45 -7.66
CA TRP A 130 -2.99 -16.23 -6.75
C TRP A 130 -4.27 -15.70 -7.40
N LEU A 131 -4.13 -14.77 -8.34
CA LEU A 131 -5.25 -13.97 -8.84
C LEU A 131 -5.79 -14.46 -10.19
N ALA A 132 -4.97 -15.10 -11.03
CA ALA A 132 -5.44 -15.64 -12.32
C ALA A 132 -6.55 -16.70 -12.16
N PRO A 133 -6.49 -17.63 -11.17
CA PRO A 133 -7.60 -18.58 -10.94
C PRO A 133 -8.91 -17.90 -10.53
N LEU A 134 -8.85 -16.67 -10.03
CA LEU A 134 -10.00 -15.86 -9.62
C LEU A 134 -10.53 -14.98 -10.76
N GLY A 135 -9.98 -15.11 -11.97
CA GLY A 135 -10.37 -14.34 -13.15
C GLY A 135 -9.77 -12.93 -13.21
N VAL A 136 -8.73 -12.64 -12.42
CA VAL A 136 -8.06 -11.34 -12.40
C VAL A 136 -6.78 -11.39 -13.22
N SER A 137 -6.67 -10.54 -14.23
CA SER A 137 -5.49 -10.39 -15.08
C SER A 137 -4.35 -9.69 -14.32
N VAL A 138 -3.13 -10.19 -14.46
CA VAL A 138 -1.92 -9.55 -13.91
C VAL A 138 -0.97 -9.26 -15.05
N THR A 139 -0.64 -7.98 -15.23
CA THR A 139 0.19 -7.51 -16.35
C THR A 139 1.49 -6.86 -15.85
N TRP A 140 2.57 -7.06 -16.60
CA TRP A 140 3.88 -6.51 -16.30
C TRP A 140 4.13 -5.19 -17.04
N LEU A 141 4.63 -4.18 -16.32
CA LEU A 141 5.06 -2.92 -16.90
C LEU A 141 6.46 -2.56 -16.39
N SER A 142 7.45 -2.55 -17.29
CA SER A 142 8.81 -2.09 -16.98
C SER A 142 9.31 -1.12 -18.05
N GLY A 143 10.36 -0.35 -17.70
CA GLY A 143 10.99 0.59 -18.64
C GLY A 143 11.59 -0.08 -19.90
N LYS A 144 11.80 -1.40 -19.87
CA LYS A 144 12.27 -2.20 -21.01
C LYS A 144 11.15 -2.52 -22.00
N ILE A 145 9.87 -2.48 -21.58
CA ILE A 145 8.73 -2.72 -22.47
C ILE A 145 8.40 -1.44 -23.25
N LYS A 146 8.61 -1.48 -24.56
CA LYS A 146 8.40 -0.33 -25.48
C LYS A 146 7.29 -0.60 -26.48
N GLY A 147 6.72 0.48 -27.03
CA GLY A 147 5.84 0.43 -28.20
C GLY A 147 4.47 -0.23 -27.93
N LYS A 148 4.02 -1.06 -28.89
CA LYS A 148 2.67 -1.67 -28.91
C LYS A 148 2.39 -2.56 -27.70
N THR A 149 3.38 -3.29 -27.20
CA THR A 149 3.24 -4.19 -26.04
C THR A 149 2.89 -3.43 -24.76
N ARG A 150 3.39 -2.19 -24.62
CA ARG A 150 3.01 -1.31 -23.49
C ARG A 150 1.59 -0.81 -23.60
N GLN A 151 1.12 -0.47 -24.80
CA GLN A 151 -0.25 -0.02 -25.02
C GLN A 151 -1.25 -1.14 -24.72
N GLN A 152 -0.95 -2.37 -25.15
CA GLN A 152 -1.75 -3.55 -24.82
C GLN A 152 -1.81 -3.80 -23.30
N ALA A 153 -0.69 -3.61 -22.60
CA ALA A 153 -0.62 -3.79 -21.16
C ALA A 153 -1.45 -2.77 -20.35
N LEU A 154 -1.76 -1.60 -20.92
CA LEU A 154 -2.56 -0.55 -20.25
C LEU A 154 -4.07 -0.71 -20.47
N VAL A 155 -4.47 -1.51 -21.46
CA VAL A 155 -5.88 -1.73 -21.84
C VAL A 155 -6.42 -3.05 -21.26
N ALA A 156 -5.54 -3.92 -20.77
CA ALA A 156 -5.84 -5.19 -20.11
C ALA A 156 -6.19 -5.04 -18.61
#